data_AF-A0A5C3LTI9-F1
#
_entry.id   AF-A0A5C3LTI9-F1
#
_cell.length_a   1.000
_cell.length_b   1.000
_cell.length_c   1.000
_cell.angle_alpha   90.00
_cell.angle_beta   90.00
_cell.angle_gamma   90.00
#
_symmetry.space_group_name_H-M   'P 1'
#
loop_
_entity.id
_entity.type
_entity.pdbx_description
1 polymer ?
#
loop_
_entity_poly.entity_id
_entity_poly.type
_entity_poly.pdbx_seq_one_letter_code
_entity_poly.pdbx_strand_id
1 'polypeptide(L)'
;MGLTDNIVVKDFMFCAEHGDEYCHKCCCDHRMGNNVRIEDELGDMSEFFEFEVEERQPINAYAHGAVVAVQTEESYECESHRKVDCEKCFDWVAIIKKEAETIEEEGRWPTARRSWTVGAVDVGVEA
;
A
#
# COMPACT_ATOMS: atom_id res chain seq x y z
N MET A 1 -4.40 23.24 18.95
CA MET A 1 -3.59 22.01 19.06
C MET A 1 -4.51 20.95 19.61
N GLY A 2 -5.24 20.29 18.71
CA GLY A 2 -6.25 19.30 19.06
C GLY A 2 -5.76 17.91 18.70
N LEU A 3 -5.59 17.08 19.74
CA LEU A 3 -5.82 15.63 19.82
C LEU A 3 -5.35 14.77 18.61
N THR A 4 -4.23 14.09 18.84
CA THR A 4 -3.64 12.95 18.11
C THR A 4 -3.31 13.20 16.63
N ASP A 5 -2.04 13.50 16.34
CA ASP A 5 -1.52 13.65 14.96
C ASP A 5 -1.47 12.32 14.18
N ASN A 6 -1.62 11.21 14.90
CA ASN A 6 -1.58 9.86 14.36
C ASN A 6 -2.68 8.98 14.95
N ILE A 7 -3.01 7.92 14.22
CA ILE A 7 -3.92 6.84 14.64
C ILE A 7 -3.14 5.53 14.67
N VAL A 8 -3.64 4.57 15.44
CA VAL A 8 -3.12 3.20 15.44
C VAL A 8 -4.22 2.27 15.00
N VAL A 9 -3.93 1.45 13.98
CA VAL A 9 -4.85 0.43 13.47
C VAL A 9 -4.07 -0.87 13.39
N LYS A 10 -4.43 -1.84 14.24
CA LYS A 10 -3.74 -3.13 14.39
C LYS A 10 -2.22 -2.96 14.46
N ASP A 11 -1.79 -2.24 15.50
CA ASP A 11 -0.38 -1.94 15.83
C ASP A 11 0.41 -1.07 14.82
N PHE A 12 -0.19 -0.70 13.68
CA PHE A 12 0.42 0.18 12.70
C PHE A 12 -0.03 1.62 12.88
N MET A 13 0.88 2.55 12.63
CA MET A 13 0.65 3.98 12.79
C MET A 13 0.37 4.66 11.46
N PHE A 14 -0.61 5.56 11.45
CA PHE A 14 -1.02 6.31 10.26
C PHE A 14 -1.35 7.76 10.62
N CYS A 15 -1.37 8.64 9.61
CA CYS A 15 -1.87 9.99 9.73
C CYS A 15 -3.34 10.00 10.18
N ALA A 16 -3.67 10.77 11.22
CA ALA A 16 -5.03 10.83 11.75
C ALA A 16 -6.05 11.49 10.81
N GLU A 17 -5.61 12.39 9.92
CA GLU A 17 -6.52 13.11 9.03
C GLU A 17 -6.74 12.36 7.70
N HIS A 18 -5.71 11.68 7.21
CA HIS A 18 -5.71 11.10 5.87
C HIS A 18 -5.62 9.57 5.84
N GLY A 19 -5.27 8.93 6.96
CA GLY A 19 -5.07 7.49 7.05
C GLY A 19 -3.81 7.00 6.34
N ASP A 20 -3.03 7.91 5.74
CA ASP A 20 -1.78 7.59 5.05
C ASP A 20 -0.68 7.26 6.06
N GLU A 21 0.06 6.20 5.80
CA GLU A 21 1.30 5.90 6.51
C GLU A 21 2.39 6.94 6.21
N TYR A 22 2.47 7.37 4.95
CA TYR A 22 3.29 8.50 4.51
C TYR A 22 2.40 9.58 3.94
N CYS A 23 2.16 10.65 4.71
CA CYS A 23 1.26 11.71 4.32
C CYS A 23 2.02 12.95 3.87
N HIS A 24 2.01 13.25 2.58
CA HIS A 24 2.59 14.48 2.03
C HIS A 24 1.87 15.76 2.48
N LYS A 25 0.58 15.68 2.85
CA LYS A 25 -0.21 16.85 3.25
C LYS A 25 0.08 17.26 4.69
N CYS A 26 0.21 16.29 5.59
CA CYS A 26 0.52 16.52 7.00
C CYS A 26 2.03 16.44 7.30
N CYS A 27 2.85 16.10 6.29
CA CYS A 27 4.30 15.95 6.39
C CYS A 27 4.73 14.92 7.46
N CYS A 28 3.95 13.86 7.65
CA CYS A 28 4.29 12.76 8.56
C CYS A 28 4.68 11.50 7.78
N ASP A 29 5.64 10.75 8.33
CA ASP A 29 6.14 9.51 7.77
C ASP A 29 6.26 8.46 8.88
N HIS A 30 5.35 7.49 8.86
CA HIS A 30 5.27 6.41 9.84
C HIS A 30 5.87 5.10 9.33
N ARG A 31 6.39 5.08 8.08
CA ARG A 31 6.91 3.87 7.43
C ARG A 31 8.02 3.21 8.23
N MET A 32 8.93 3.98 8.82
CA MET A 32 10.01 3.43 9.64
C MET A 32 9.48 2.60 10.82
N GLY A 33 8.49 3.13 11.56
CA GLY A 33 7.93 2.43 12.71
C GLY A 33 7.16 1.18 12.29
N ASN A 34 6.40 1.26 11.20
CA ASN A 34 5.64 0.14 10.68
C ASN A 34 6.53 -0.93 10.04
N ASN A 35 7.64 -0.55 9.39
CA ASN A 35 8.62 -1.50 8.85
C ASN A 35 9.23 -2.36 9.95
N VAL A 36 9.56 -1.78 11.10
CA VAL A 36 10.00 -2.56 12.29
C VAL A 36 8.92 -3.54 12.74
N ARG A 37 7.63 -3.16 12.70
CA ARG A 37 6.53 -4.08 13.03
C ARG A 37 6.38 -5.22 12.03
N ILE A 38 6.57 -4.93 10.74
CA ILE A 38 6.58 -5.95 9.68
C ILE A 38 7.72 -6.94 9.91
N GLU A 39 8.92 -6.43 10.20
CA GLU A 39 10.10 -7.24 10.53
C GLU A 39 9.84 -8.17 11.72
N ASP A 40 9.26 -7.63 12.79
CA ASP A 40 8.90 -8.39 14.00
C ASP A 40 7.86 -9.49 13.71
N GLU A 41 6.85 -9.21 12.87
CA GLU A 41 5.77 -10.15 12.54
C GLU A 41 6.24 -11.28 11.60
N LEU A 42 7.19 -10.99 10.70
CA LEU A 42 7.76 -11.99 9.79
C LEU A 42 8.73 -12.96 10.48
N GLY A 43 9.36 -12.56 11.59
CA GLY A 43 10.10 -13.43 12.51
C GLY A 43 11.42 -14.03 11.98
N ASP A 44 11.59 -14.23 10.67
CA ASP A 44 12.82 -14.72 10.04
C ASP A 44 13.06 -14.03 8.69
N MET A 45 14.25 -13.45 8.50
CA MET A 45 14.63 -12.67 7.30
C MET A 45 14.75 -13.51 6.01
N SER A 46 14.40 -14.80 6.05
CA SER A 46 14.41 -15.64 4.85
C SER A 46 13.28 -15.30 3.87
N GLU A 47 12.11 -14.85 4.35
CA GLU A 47 11.04 -14.29 3.50
C GLU A 47 11.36 -12.86 3.01
N PHE A 48 12.35 -12.19 3.61
CA PHE A 48 12.78 -10.83 3.26
C PHE A 48 13.59 -10.77 1.96
N PHE A 49 14.28 -11.85 1.57
CA PHE A 49 15.06 -11.85 0.33
C PHE A 49 14.18 -11.80 -0.94
N GLU A 50 12.88 -12.09 -0.83
CA GLU A 50 11.89 -11.89 -1.90
C GLU A 50 11.17 -10.53 -1.78
N PHE A 51 11.38 -9.78 -0.69
CA PHE A 51 10.56 -8.62 -0.36
C PHE A 51 11.38 -7.45 0.20
N GLU A 52 11.73 -6.51 -0.66
CA GLU A 52 12.38 -5.26 -0.24
C GLU A 52 11.35 -4.35 0.45
N VAL A 53 11.25 -4.48 1.78
CA VAL A 53 10.37 -3.64 2.64
C VAL A 53 10.65 -2.14 2.48
N GLU A 54 11.85 -1.76 2.06
CA GLU A 54 12.19 -0.36 1.78
C GLU A 54 11.59 0.18 0.47
N GLU A 55 11.33 -0.69 -0.51
CA GLU A 55 10.77 -0.31 -1.83
C GLU A 55 9.24 -0.44 -1.91
N ARG A 56 8.60 -0.96 -0.86
CA ARG A 56 7.15 -1.13 -0.83
C ARG A 56 6.40 0.20 -0.97
N GLN A 57 5.16 0.11 -1.45
CA GLN A 57 4.27 1.25 -1.44
C GLN A 57 3.80 1.58 -0.01
N PRO A 58 3.65 2.88 0.34
CA PRO A 58 3.03 3.27 1.59
C PRO A 58 1.56 2.84 1.61
N ILE A 59 1.08 2.38 2.76
CA ILE A 59 -0.31 1.92 2.92
C ILE A 59 -1.22 3.04 3.45
N ASN A 60 -2.53 2.91 3.18
CA ASN A 60 -3.55 3.84 3.69
C ASN A 60 -4.66 3.07 4.45
N ALA A 61 -4.75 3.27 5.76
CA ALA A 61 -5.71 2.56 6.61
C ALA A 61 -7.18 2.79 6.22
N TYR A 62 -7.53 4.01 5.81
CA TYR A 62 -8.90 4.36 5.41
C TYR A 62 -9.28 3.74 4.07
N ALA A 63 -8.34 3.63 3.14
CA ALA A 63 -8.53 2.90 1.88
C ALA A 63 -8.78 1.40 2.11
N HIS A 64 -8.26 0.83 3.20
CA HIS A 64 -8.55 -0.53 3.66
C HIS A 64 -9.78 -0.63 4.59
N GLY A 65 -10.56 0.45 4.71
CA GLY A 65 -11.85 0.46 5.42
C GLY A 65 -11.75 0.65 6.93
N ALA A 66 -10.67 1.23 7.44
CA ALA A 66 -10.60 1.66 8.84
C ALA A 66 -11.51 2.86 9.09
N VAL A 67 -12.35 2.74 10.12
CA VAL A 67 -13.26 3.78 10.60
C VAL A 67 -13.19 3.88 12.12
N VAL A 68 -13.50 5.04 12.68
CA VAL A 68 -13.51 5.24 14.14
C VAL A 68 -14.57 4.31 14.76
N ALA A 69 -14.17 3.58 15.80
CA ALA A 69 -15.06 2.68 16.51
C ALA A 69 -16.13 3.46 17.27
N VAL A 70 -17.39 3.04 17.14
CA VAL A 70 -18.52 3.74 17.76
C VAL A 70 -18.48 3.66 19.29
N GLN A 71 -17.85 2.60 19.83
CA GLN A 71 -17.84 2.31 21.27
C GLN A 71 -16.63 2.89 21.99
N THR A 72 -15.55 3.17 21.26
CA THR A 72 -14.29 3.67 21.79
C THR A 72 -13.78 4.75 20.84
N GLU A 73 -13.93 6.02 21.24
CA GLU A 73 -13.59 7.19 20.41
C GLU A 73 -12.09 7.26 20.01
N GLU A 74 -11.27 6.36 20.56
CA GLU A 74 -9.82 6.28 20.34
C GLU A 74 -9.38 5.01 19.58
N SER A 75 -10.31 4.14 19.16
CA SER A 75 -9.98 2.89 18.45
C SER A 75 -10.55 2.87 17.04
N TYR A 76 -9.99 2.01 16.19
CA TYR A 76 -10.42 1.88 14.80
C TYR A 76 -10.94 0.47 14.53
N GLU A 77 -12.13 0.41 13.95
CA GLU A 77 -12.77 -0.83 13.49
C GLU A 77 -12.77 -0.90 11.97
N CYS A 78 -12.87 -2.11 11.42
CA CYS A 78 -13.13 -2.23 9.99
C CYS A 78 -14.61 -2.00 9.68
N GLU A 79 -14.87 -1.31 8.58
CA GLU A 79 -16.23 -0.98 8.13
C GLU A 79 -17.09 -2.23 7.91
N SER A 80 -16.49 -3.29 7.37
CA SER A 80 -17.18 -4.53 6.97
C SER A 80 -17.58 -5.42 8.15
N HIS A 81 -16.70 -5.62 9.13
CA HIS A 81 -16.95 -6.55 10.24
C HIS A 81 -17.24 -5.86 11.56
N ARG A 82 -17.09 -4.52 11.65
CA ARG A 82 -17.30 -3.74 12.88
C ARG A 82 -16.52 -4.31 14.07
N LYS A 83 -15.30 -4.79 13.79
CA LYS A 83 -14.36 -5.34 14.76
C LYS A 83 -13.16 -4.41 14.84
N VAL A 84 -12.87 -3.92 16.05
CA VAL A 84 -11.63 -3.20 16.35
C VAL A 84 -10.44 -4.08 16.03
N ASP A 85 -9.43 -3.52 15.34
CA ASP A 85 -8.22 -4.22 14.93
C ASP A 85 -8.51 -5.57 14.25
N CYS A 86 -9.42 -5.53 13.27
CA CYS A 86 -9.87 -6.72 12.57
C CYS A 86 -8.70 -7.48 11.90
N GLU A 87 -8.38 -8.65 12.45
CA GLU A 87 -7.31 -9.54 11.94
C GLU A 87 -7.45 -9.93 10.47
N LYS A 88 -8.66 -9.88 9.89
CA LYS A 88 -8.87 -10.23 8.49
C LYS A 88 -8.74 -9.05 7.53
N CYS A 89 -9.06 -7.84 8.00
CA CYS A 89 -9.08 -6.64 7.16
C CYS A 89 -7.78 -5.85 7.28
N PHE A 90 -7.13 -5.93 8.44
CA PHE A 90 -5.91 -5.19 8.79
C PHE A 90 -4.73 -6.15 8.97
N ASP A 91 -4.70 -7.23 8.19
CA ASP A 91 -3.50 -8.05 8.03
C ASP A 91 -2.53 -7.31 7.10
N TRP A 92 -1.82 -6.35 7.68
CA TRP A 92 -0.97 -5.43 6.94
C TRP A 92 0.15 -6.18 6.20
N VAL A 93 0.74 -7.20 6.84
CA VAL A 93 1.78 -8.02 6.20
C VAL A 93 1.22 -8.75 4.97
N ALA A 94 0.06 -9.39 5.07
CA ALA A 94 -0.54 -10.06 3.92
C ALA A 94 -0.94 -9.08 2.80
N ILE A 95 -1.42 -7.89 3.16
CA ILE A 95 -1.74 -6.83 2.18
C ILE A 95 -0.49 -6.43 1.40
N ILE A 96 0.61 -6.10 2.09
CA ILE A 96 1.81 -5.62 1.41
C ILE A 96 2.46 -6.74 0.59
N LYS A 97 2.46 -8.00 1.08
CA LYS A 97 2.90 -9.17 0.28
C LYS A 97 2.14 -9.28 -1.05
N LYS A 98 0.82 -9.17 -1.00
CA LYS A 98 -0.04 -9.23 -2.19
C LYS A 98 0.20 -8.06 -3.15
N GLU A 99 0.46 -6.86 -2.62
CA GLU A 99 0.81 -5.69 -3.45
C GLU A 99 2.14 -5.90 -4.19
N ALA A 100 3.16 -6.42 -3.50
CA ALA A 100 4.44 -6.74 -4.14
C ALA A 100 4.30 -7.78 -5.25
N GLU A 101 3.58 -8.89 -5.00
CA GLU A 101 3.29 -9.91 -6.03
C GLU A 101 2.60 -9.29 -7.25
N THR A 102 1.62 -8.41 -7.04
CA THR A 102 0.89 -7.74 -8.13
C THR A 102 1.82 -6.84 -8.95
N ILE A 103 2.74 -6.11 -8.30
CA ILE A 103 3.71 -5.24 -8.97
C ILE A 103 4.71 -6.06 -9.80
N GLU A 104 5.20 -7.18 -9.25
CA GLU A 104 6.07 -8.10 -10.00
C GLU A 104 5.37 -8.70 -11.22
N GLU A 105 4.10 -9.11 -11.07
CA GLU A 105 3.28 -9.61 -12.16
C GLU A 105 3.05 -8.54 -13.24
N GLU A 106 2.67 -7.32 -12.87
CA GLU A 106 2.43 -6.22 -13.81
C GLU A 106 3.72 -5.72 -14.48
N GLY A 107 4.84 -5.66 -13.75
CA GLY A 107 6.16 -5.35 -14.27
C GLY A 107 6.72 -6.41 -15.24
N ARG A 108 6.19 -7.64 -15.17
CA ARG A 108 6.56 -8.75 -16.05
C ARG A 108 5.82 -8.75 -17.39
N TRP A 109 4.77 -7.95 -17.59
CA TRP A 109 4.08 -7.88 -18.88
C TRP A 109 4.98 -7.22 -19.93
N PRO A 110 5.36 -7.92 -21.03
CA PRO A 110 6.10 -7.29 -22.10
C PRO A 110 5.23 -6.19 -22.71
N THR A 111 5.79 -4.99 -22.84
CA THR A 111 5.32 -3.88 -23.67
C THR A 111 5.33 -4.25 -25.17
N ALA A 112 4.87 -5.44 -25.54
CA ALA A 112 4.72 -5.91 -26.91
C ALA A 112 3.37 -5.47 -27.48
N ARG A 113 3.11 -4.15 -27.53
CA ARG A 113 1.99 -3.61 -28.32
C ARG A 113 2.13 -2.11 -28.54
N ARG A 114 3.10 -1.71 -29.37
CA ARG A 114 3.04 -0.53 -30.26
C ARG A 114 4.30 -0.41 -31.13
N SER A 115 4.46 -1.33 -32.08
CA SER A 115 5.11 -1.01 -33.35
C SER A 115 4.05 -1.09 -34.44
N TRP A 116 3.22 -0.06 -34.53
CA TRP A 116 2.54 0.25 -35.78
C TRP A 116 3.54 1.06 -36.60
N THR A 117 4.22 0.37 -37.52
CA THR A 117 4.89 0.99 -38.66
C THR A 117 3.89 1.86 -39.40
N VAL A 118 4.02 3.17 -39.28
CA VAL A 118 3.34 4.11 -40.15
C VAL A 118 4.00 4.07 -41.53
N GLY A 119 3.22 3.61 -42.52
CA GLY A 119 3.26 4.08 -43.91
C GLY A 119 4.48 3.69 -44.74
N ALA A 120 4.40 2.54 -45.40
CA ALA A 120 4.96 2.42 -46.75
C ALA A 120 4.22 3.43 -47.65
N VAL A 121 4.95 4.39 -48.22
CA VAL A 121 4.45 5.25 -49.29
C VAL A 121 5.20 4.83 -50.55
N ASP A 122 4.50 4.09 -51.42
CA ASP A 122 4.96 3.71 -52.75
C ASP A 122 5.23 4.98 -53.58
N VAL A 123 6.49 5.18 -53.96
CA VAL A 123 6.88 6.19 -54.94
C VAL A 123 6.76 5.55 -56.32
N GLY A 124 5.59 5.70 -56.95
CA GLY A 124 5.38 5.36 -58.35
C GLY A 124 6.14 6.33 -59.25
N VAL A 125 7.19 5.83 -59.92
CA VAL A 125 7.84 6.47 -61.07
C VAL A 125 7.09 6.01 -62.31
N GLU A 126 6.39 6.92 -62.98
CA GLU A 126 5.99 6.73 -64.38
C GLU A 126 6.87 7.61 -65.26
N ALA A 127 7.43 6.99 -66.29
CA ALA A 127 8.30 7.56 -67.31
C ALA A 127 7.51 7.82 -68.61
#